data_AF-A0A9J7K2X3-F1
#
_entry.id   AF-A0A9J7K2X3-F1
#
_cell.length_a   1.000
_cell.length_b   1.000
_cell.length_c   1.000
_cell.angle_alpha   90.00
_cell.angle_beta   90.00
_cell.angle_gamma   90.00
#
_symmetry.space_group_name_H-M   'P 1'
#
loop_
_entity.id
_entity.type
_entity.pdbx_description
1 polymer ?
#
loop_
_entity_poly.entity_id
_entity_poly.type
_entity_poly.pdbx_seq_one_letter_code
_entity_poly.pdbx_strand_id
1 'polypeptide(L)'
;MWSLDPSQKEVLRFAVSCRILTLMLQYYAYTQFCLPGSAHSVPEPLVQLAVDKGYRITGGNEPPWCSWGLPLVYSYIQDVYWNVGFLRYYELRQVPNFLLATPVAVLVVWAAWTYVTTHPWLCLTLGLRRSKDSKKTLEKPHPGFLSPKVFVYLVHAAGLLLFGSLCMHVQVLTRLLCSSTPVVYWFPAHLLQNQEPLLRSVDTVPEKLLEKNSPPGQKAPRNCIMKLLYNWRACSPVTRCILGYFLTYWLLGLLLHCNFLPWT
;
A
#
# COMPACT_ATOMS: atom_id res chain seq x y z
N MET A 1 -9.18 -32.04 10.78
CA MET A 1 -9.75 -30.74 11.24
C MET A 1 -8.58 -29.81 11.46
N TRP A 2 -8.28 -28.92 10.51
CA TRP A 2 -7.06 -28.10 10.55
C TRP A 2 -7.18 -27.06 11.66
N SER A 3 -6.39 -27.22 12.72
CA SER A 3 -6.21 -26.21 13.77
C SER A 3 -5.57 -24.98 13.13
N LEU A 4 -6.38 -23.97 12.78
CA LEU A 4 -5.88 -22.67 12.34
C LEU A 4 -5.00 -22.08 13.45
N ASP A 5 -3.81 -21.62 13.06
CA ASP A 5 -2.89 -20.86 13.89
C ASP A 5 -3.62 -19.63 14.47
N PRO A 6 -3.38 -19.18 15.73
CA PRO A 6 -4.12 -18.07 16.33
C PRO A 6 -4.10 -16.81 15.47
N SER A 7 -2.99 -16.56 14.78
CA SER A 7 -2.83 -15.47 13.79
C SER A 7 -3.86 -15.54 12.66
N GLN A 8 -4.09 -16.72 12.08
CA GLN A 8 -5.03 -16.93 10.99
C GLN A 8 -6.48 -16.76 11.46
N LYS A 9 -6.79 -17.15 12.70
CA LYS A 9 -8.12 -16.94 13.29
C LYS A 9 -8.44 -15.46 13.47
N GLU A 10 -7.47 -14.63 13.84
CA GLU A 10 -7.66 -13.18 13.93
C GLU A 10 -7.86 -12.55 12.54
N VAL A 11 -7.04 -12.93 11.55
CA VAL A 11 -7.20 -12.45 10.17
C VAL A 11 -8.57 -12.82 9.60
N LEU A 12 -9.03 -14.07 9.82
CA LEU A 12 -10.34 -14.50 9.38
C LEU A 12 -11.46 -13.73 10.08
N ARG A 13 -11.36 -13.53 11.40
CA ARG A 13 -12.33 -12.70 12.15
C ARG A 13 -12.39 -11.28 11.61
N PHE A 14 -11.24 -10.64 11.38
CA PHE A 14 -11.18 -9.31 10.81
C PHE A 14 -11.83 -9.26 9.41
N ALA A 15 -11.49 -10.20 8.54
CA ALA A 15 -12.06 -10.27 7.19
C ALA A 15 -13.58 -10.46 7.22
N VAL A 16 -14.09 -11.33 8.09
CA VAL A 16 -15.53 -11.55 8.28
C VAL A 16 -16.20 -10.27 8.79
N SER A 17 -15.64 -9.61 9.80
CA SER A 17 -16.16 -8.34 10.32
C SER A 17 -16.23 -7.26 9.25
N CYS A 18 -15.19 -7.11 8.44
CA CYS A 18 -15.20 -6.17 7.30
C CYS A 18 -16.29 -6.53 6.29
N ARG A 19 -16.47 -7.82 5.98
CA ARG A 19 -17.52 -8.25 5.04
C ARG A 19 -18.93 -8.00 5.57
N ILE A 20 -19.18 -8.28 6.85
CA ILE A 20 -20.46 -7.96 7.49
C ILE A 20 -20.74 -6.47 7.39
N LEU A 21 -19.76 -5.60 7.71
CA LEU A 21 -19.94 -4.15 7.62
C LEU A 21 -20.27 -3.70 6.19
N THR A 22 -19.58 -4.25 5.17
CA THR A 22 -19.87 -3.91 3.77
C THR A 22 -21.27 -4.36 3.33
N LEU A 23 -21.74 -5.51 3.80
CA LEU A 23 -23.08 -6.02 3.50
C LEU A 23 -24.16 -5.21 4.22
N MET A 24 -23.91 -4.79 5.46
CA MET A 24 -24.80 -3.89 6.20
C MET A 24 -24.93 -2.53 5.50
N LEU A 25 -23.82 -1.95 5.05
CA LEU A 25 -23.84 -0.70 4.28
C LEU A 25 -24.60 -0.86 2.96
N GLN A 26 -24.37 -1.95 2.24
CA GLN A 26 -25.07 -2.25 1.00
C GLN A 26 -26.57 -2.46 1.22
N TYR A 27 -26.96 -3.17 2.28
CA TYR A 27 -28.35 -3.35 2.66
C TYR A 27 -29.01 -2.02 3.04
N TYR A 28 -28.34 -1.20 3.86
CA TYR A 28 -28.82 0.13 4.23
C TYR A 28 -29.02 1.03 3.00
N ALA A 29 -28.05 1.07 2.09
CA ALA A 29 -28.19 1.84 0.86
C ALA A 29 -29.36 1.34 -0.01
N TYR A 30 -29.52 0.02 -0.12
CA TYR A 30 -30.64 -0.57 -0.86
C TYR A 30 -31.98 -0.20 -0.24
N THR A 31 -32.12 -0.30 1.08
CA THR A 31 -33.39 0.07 1.74
C THR A 31 -33.69 1.55 1.54
N GLN A 32 -32.71 2.44 1.63
CA GLN A 32 -32.92 3.89 1.49
C GLN A 32 -33.20 4.38 0.06
N PHE A 33 -32.61 3.74 -0.96
CA PHE A 33 -32.70 4.20 -2.35
C PHE A 33 -33.63 3.37 -3.25
N CYS A 34 -33.83 2.08 -2.95
CA CYS A 34 -34.58 1.16 -3.81
C CYS A 34 -35.95 0.77 -3.25
N LEU A 35 -36.18 0.90 -1.94
CA LEU A 35 -37.50 0.61 -1.36
C LEU A 35 -38.34 1.88 -1.21
N PRO A 36 -39.65 1.83 -1.53
CA PRO A 36 -40.54 2.96 -1.32
C PRO A 36 -40.77 3.22 0.17
N GLY A 37 -40.81 4.50 0.58
CA GLY A 37 -41.26 4.93 1.92
C GLY A 37 -40.22 4.85 3.05
N SER A 38 -38.97 4.50 2.75
CA SER A 38 -37.87 4.37 3.73
C SER A 38 -36.93 5.58 3.80
N ALA A 39 -37.13 6.57 2.92
CA ALA A 39 -36.23 7.71 2.77
C ALA A 39 -36.24 8.61 4.01
N HIS A 40 -35.11 8.67 4.72
CA HIS A 40 -34.92 9.64 5.80
C HIS A 40 -34.76 11.07 5.26
N SER A 41 -35.18 12.05 6.07
CA SER A 41 -34.94 13.46 5.77
C SER A 41 -33.45 13.76 5.77
N VAL A 42 -32.95 14.26 4.64
CA VAL A 42 -31.55 14.65 4.47
C VAL A 42 -31.40 16.11 4.94
N PRO A 43 -30.40 16.44 5.78
CA PRO A 43 -30.13 17.82 6.18
C PRO A 43 -29.93 18.76 4.98
N GLU A 44 -30.49 19.97 5.05
CA GLU A 44 -30.43 20.99 3.99
C GLU A 44 -29.03 21.22 3.40
N PRO A 45 -27.94 21.28 4.19
CA PRO A 45 -26.59 21.48 3.62
C PRO A 45 -26.15 20.33 2.69
N LEU A 46 -26.59 19.11 2.97
CA LEU A 46 -26.26 17.94 2.14
C LEU A 46 -27.12 17.89 0.88
N VAL A 47 -28.35 18.41 0.94
CA VAL A 47 -29.21 18.58 -0.24
C VAL A 47 -28.59 19.60 -1.19
N GLN A 48 -28.13 20.74 -0.68
CA GLN A 48 -27.43 21.76 -1.48
C GLN A 48 -26.17 21.17 -2.15
N LEU A 49 -25.34 20.46 -1.39
CA LEU A 49 -24.17 19.77 -1.94
C LEU A 49 -24.55 18.77 -3.03
N ALA A 50 -25.65 18.02 -2.84
CA ALA A 50 -26.11 17.05 -3.82
C ALA A 50 -26.55 17.73 -5.11
N VAL A 51 -27.27 18.86 -5.02
CA VAL A 51 -27.66 19.66 -6.19
C VAL A 51 -26.43 20.21 -6.91
N ASP A 52 -25.49 20.81 -6.18
CA ASP A 52 -24.27 21.40 -6.75
C ASP A 52 -23.38 20.36 -7.46
N LYS A 53 -23.36 19.13 -6.95
CA LYS A 53 -22.56 18.02 -7.51
C LYS A 53 -23.34 17.12 -8.46
N GLY A 54 -24.65 17.33 -8.62
CA GLY A 54 -25.53 16.46 -9.41
C GLY A 54 -25.68 15.05 -8.81
N TYR A 55 -25.57 14.91 -7.49
CA TYR A 55 -25.79 13.65 -6.79
C TYR A 55 -27.28 13.35 -6.61
N ARG A 56 -27.62 12.06 -6.68
CA ARG A 56 -28.96 11.58 -6.33
C ARG A 56 -29.18 11.58 -4.83
N ILE A 57 -30.37 12.01 -4.41
CA ILE A 57 -30.83 12.00 -3.02
C ILE A 57 -31.90 10.92 -2.81
N THR A 58 -32.10 10.51 -1.55
CA THR A 58 -33.16 9.59 -1.14
C THR A 58 -34.55 10.23 -1.37
N GLY A 59 -35.54 9.41 -1.70
CA GLY A 59 -36.92 9.88 -1.96
C GLY A 59 -37.14 10.54 -3.34
N GLY A 60 -36.11 10.63 -4.18
CA GLY A 60 -36.23 11.03 -5.58
C GLY A 60 -36.49 9.84 -6.53
N ASN A 61 -36.16 10.02 -7.81
CA ASN A 61 -36.27 8.97 -8.81
C ASN A 61 -35.35 7.78 -8.50
N GLU A 62 -35.89 6.57 -8.61
CA GLU A 62 -35.16 5.33 -8.39
C GLU A 62 -33.87 5.28 -9.24
N PRO A 63 -32.71 4.96 -8.64
CA PRO A 63 -31.47 4.87 -9.38
C PRO A 63 -31.39 3.55 -10.17
N PRO A 64 -30.72 3.54 -11.34
CA PRO A 64 -30.76 2.39 -12.25
C PRO A 64 -30.15 1.12 -11.64
N TRP A 65 -29.23 1.26 -10.68
CA TRP A 65 -28.61 0.12 -10.00
C TRP A 65 -29.57 -0.70 -9.14
N CYS A 66 -30.75 -0.18 -8.78
CA CYS A 66 -31.78 -0.96 -8.11
C CYS A 66 -32.35 -2.06 -9.01
N SER A 67 -32.34 -1.85 -10.33
CA SER A 67 -32.85 -2.80 -11.34
C SER A 67 -31.79 -3.77 -11.88
N TRP A 68 -30.54 -3.68 -11.42
CA TRP A 68 -29.46 -4.57 -11.88
C TRP A 68 -29.58 -5.96 -11.25
N GLY A 69 -29.12 -6.99 -11.96
CA GLY A 69 -29.15 -8.37 -11.44
C GLY A 69 -28.41 -8.55 -10.11
N LEU A 70 -27.42 -7.69 -9.84
CA LEU A 70 -26.84 -7.49 -8.51
C LEU A 70 -26.87 -5.98 -8.20
N PRO A 71 -27.71 -5.51 -7.27
CA PRO A 71 -27.90 -4.08 -7.01
C PRO A 71 -26.78 -3.51 -6.15
N LEU A 72 -25.56 -3.41 -6.70
CA LEU A 72 -24.37 -2.94 -6.00
C LEU A 72 -24.23 -1.41 -6.09
N VAL A 73 -24.48 -0.72 -4.97
CA VAL A 73 -24.44 0.75 -4.93
C VAL A 73 -23.03 1.28 -5.19
N TYR A 74 -22.01 0.59 -4.68
CA TYR A 74 -20.63 1.05 -4.79
C TYR A 74 -20.13 1.02 -6.24
N SER A 75 -20.48 -0.03 -7.01
CA SER A 75 -20.13 -0.13 -8.44
C SER A 75 -20.77 0.99 -9.25
N TYR A 76 -22.02 1.36 -8.94
CA TYR A 76 -22.69 2.50 -9.55
C TYR A 76 -21.98 3.83 -9.22
N ILE A 77 -21.60 4.04 -7.95
CA ILE A 77 -20.89 5.26 -7.53
C ILE A 77 -19.53 5.37 -8.24
N GLN A 78 -18.78 4.26 -8.29
CA GLN A 78 -17.48 4.20 -8.94
C GLN A 78 -17.55 4.56 -10.42
N ASP A 79 -18.56 4.07 -11.13
CA ASP A 79 -18.75 4.33 -12.56
C ASP A 79 -19.26 5.76 -12.81
N VAL A 80 -20.40 6.13 -12.21
CA VAL A 80 -21.11 7.38 -12.53
C VAL A 80 -20.46 8.62 -11.95
N TYR A 81 -20.02 8.58 -10.69
CA TYR A 81 -19.50 9.77 -10.01
C TYR A 81 -17.99 9.84 -10.00
N TRP A 82 -17.30 8.69 -9.96
CA TRP A 82 -15.84 8.68 -9.89
C TRP A 82 -15.17 8.40 -11.24
N ASN A 83 -15.92 8.00 -12.27
CA ASN A 83 -15.39 7.62 -13.58
C ASN A 83 -14.23 6.60 -13.49
N VAL A 84 -14.40 5.62 -12.61
CA VAL A 84 -13.43 4.53 -12.42
C VAL A 84 -13.73 3.43 -13.44
N GLY A 85 -12.71 2.98 -14.17
CA GLY A 85 -12.86 1.92 -15.16
C GLY A 85 -11.53 1.61 -15.85
N PHE A 86 -11.53 0.60 -16.72
CA PHE A 86 -10.33 0.18 -17.44
C PHE A 86 -9.80 1.33 -18.32
N LEU A 87 -8.60 1.82 -18.01
CA LEU A 87 -7.86 2.87 -18.70
C LEU A 87 -8.58 4.23 -18.83
N ARG A 88 -9.71 4.44 -18.15
CA ARG A 88 -10.49 5.69 -18.25
C ARG A 88 -9.78 6.94 -17.71
N TYR A 89 -8.72 6.74 -16.91
CA TYR A 89 -8.00 7.83 -16.24
C TYR A 89 -6.79 8.38 -17.03
N TYR A 90 -6.40 7.74 -18.14
CA TYR A 90 -5.18 8.09 -18.86
C TYR A 90 -5.38 9.33 -19.74
N GLU A 91 -5.29 10.51 -19.13
CA GLU A 91 -5.35 11.81 -19.79
C GLU A 91 -4.07 12.62 -19.53
N LEU A 92 -3.67 13.47 -20.49
CA LEU A 92 -2.50 14.34 -20.35
C LEU A 92 -2.60 15.33 -19.18
N ARG A 93 -3.82 15.72 -18.80
CA ARG A 93 -4.07 16.59 -17.64
C ARG A 93 -3.66 15.94 -16.32
N GLN A 94 -3.56 14.62 -16.27
CA GLN A 94 -3.24 13.85 -15.06
C GLN A 94 -1.74 13.60 -14.89
N VAL A 95 -0.88 14.08 -15.81
CA VAL A 95 0.59 13.90 -15.74
C VAL A 95 1.19 14.21 -14.35
N PRO A 96 0.79 15.29 -13.63
CA PRO A 96 1.31 15.54 -12.28
C PRO A 96 1.04 14.38 -11.31
N ASN A 97 -0.11 13.72 -11.41
CA ASN A 97 -0.46 12.59 -10.54
C ASN A 97 0.35 11.34 -10.87
N PHE A 98 0.64 11.11 -12.15
CA PHE A 98 1.55 10.03 -12.56
C PHE A 98 2.96 10.26 -12.03
N LEU A 99 3.46 11.50 -12.07
CA LEU A 99 4.77 11.84 -11.51
C LEU A 99 4.84 11.55 -10.01
N LEU A 100 3.77 11.80 -9.26
CA LEU A 100 3.71 11.50 -7.83
C LEU A 100 3.67 9.99 -7.52
N ALA A 101 3.00 9.19 -8.33
CA ALA A 101 2.92 7.74 -8.12
C ALA A 101 4.13 6.97 -8.65
N THR A 102 4.87 7.54 -9.59
CA THR A 102 6.00 6.89 -10.28
C THR A 102 7.05 6.33 -9.31
N PRO A 103 7.53 7.05 -8.28
CA PRO A 103 8.56 6.52 -7.38
C PRO A 103 8.14 5.23 -6.67
N VAL A 104 6.90 5.16 -6.17
CA VAL A 104 6.40 3.95 -5.49
C VAL A 104 6.19 2.82 -6.48
N ALA A 105 5.64 3.10 -7.66
CA ALA A 105 5.48 2.10 -8.71
C ALA A 105 6.84 1.50 -9.13
N VAL A 106 7.85 2.35 -9.35
CA VAL A 106 9.22 1.94 -9.69
C VAL A 106 9.83 1.09 -8.58
N LEU A 107 9.65 1.45 -7.31
CA LEU A 107 10.14 0.64 -6.19
C LEU A 107 9.49 -0.75 -6.16
N VAL A 108 8.18 -0.85 -6.38
CA VAL A 108 7.48 -2.15 -6.41
C VAL A 108 7.92 -3.00 -7.60
N VAL A 109 8.05 -2.40 -8.80
CA VAL A 109 8.54 -3.10 -9.99
C VAL A 109 9.98 -3.57 -9.79
N TRP A 110 10.85 -2.73 -9.23
CA TRP A 110 12.24 -3.10 -8.97
C TRP A 110 12.35 -4.19 -7.89
N ALA A 111 11.52 -4.13 -6.85
CA ALA A 111 11.42 -5.16 -5.83
C ALA A 111 11.01 -6.51 -6.43
N ALA A 112 9.96 -6.51 -7.27
CA ALA A 112 9.49 -7.71 -7.96
C ALA A 112 10.55 -8.26 -8.92
N TRP A 113 11.16 -7.40 -9.72
CA TRP A 113 12.21 -7.78 -10.66
C TRP A 113 13.39 -8.44 -9.95
N THR A 114 13.92 -7.78 -8.91
CA THR A 114 15.05 -8.30 -8.11
C THR A 114 14.75 -9.67 -7.51
N TYR A 115 13.51 -9.87 -7.04
CA TYR A 115 13.11 -11.14 -6.45
C TYR A 115 12.97 -12.24 -7.50
N VAL A 116 12.34 -11.94 -8.65
CA VAL A 116 12.13 -12.89 -9.74
C VAL A 116 13.46 -13.33 -10.36
N THR A 117 14.41 -12.42 -10.53
CA THR A 117 15.75 -12.77 -11.06
C THR A 117 16.55 -13.62 -10.08
N THR A 118 16.34 -13.45 -8.77
CA THR A 118 17.04 -14.23 -7.74
C THR A 118 16.41 -15.61 -7.51
N HIS A 119 15.08 -15.71 -7.60
CA HIS A 119 14.33 -16.95 -7.34
C HIS A 119 13.36 -17.32 -8.49
N PRO A 120 13.83 -17.48 -9.73
CA PRO A 120 12.95 -17.68 -10.89
C PRO A 120 12.10 -18.94 -10.78
N TRP A 121 12.65 -20.02 -10.21
CA TRP A 121 11.93 -21.28 -10.02
C TRP A 121 10.79 -21.18 -8.99
N LEU A 122 10.97 -20.40 -7.92
CA LEU A 122 9.91 -20.18 -6.93
C LEU A 122 8.75 -19.40 -7.54
N CYS A 123 9.05 -18.40 -8.37
CA CYS A 123 8.05 -17.62 -9.08
C CYS A 123 7.29 -18.46 -10.12
N LEU A 124 8.00 -19.28 -10.91
CA LEU A 124 7.41 -20.20 -11.88
C LEU A 124 6.49 -21.24 -11.23
N THR A 125 6.84 -21.69 -10.02
CA THR A 125 6.04 -22.66 -9.27
C THR A 125 4.98 -22.02 -8.37
N LEU A 126 4.87 -20.68 -8.37
CA LEU A 126 4.00 -19.90 -7.48
C LEU A 126 4.14 -20.26 -5.99
N GLY A 127 5.30 -20.79 -5.59
CA GLY A 127 5.50 -21.34 -4.24
C GLY A 127 4.75 -22.64 -3.93
N LEU A 128 4.01 -23.21 -4.89
CA LEU A 128 3.20 -24.44 -4.72
C LEU A 128 4.06 -25.71 -4.80
N ARG A 129 5.14 -25.70 -5.58
CA ARG A 129 6.01 -26.88 -5.76
C ARG A 129 7.34 -26.69 -5.03
N ARG A 130 7.45 -27.31 -3.85
CA ARG A 130 8.69 -27.34 -3.08
C ARG A 130 9.68 -28.29 -3.74
N SER A 131 10.67 -27.76 -4.46
CA SER A 131 11.73 -28.59 -5.04
C SER A 131 12.58 -29.24 -3.95
N LYS A 132 13.01 -30.49 -4.17
CA LYS A 132 13.90 -31.24 -3.26
C LYS A 132 15.26 -30.54 -3.08
N ASP A 133 15.71 -29.79 -4.09
CA ASP A 133 16.90 -28.93 -4.03
C ASP A 133 16.72 -27.69 -3.17
N SER A 134 15.49 -27.20 -3.04
CA SER A 134 15.18 -26.08 -2.16
C SER A 134 15.45 -26.43 -0.70
N LYS A 135 15.46 -27.72 -0.31
CA LYS A 135 15.88 -28.16 1.04
C LYS A 135 17.37 -27.88 1.32
N LYS A 136 18.24 -27.93 0.30
CA LYS A 136 19.70 -27.65 0.41
C LYS A 136 20.00 -26.15 0.42
N THR A 137 19.18 -25.33 -0.25
CA THR A 137 19.33 -23.87 -0.29
C THR A 137 18.59 -23.16 0.85
N LEU A 138 17.52 -23.76 1.40
CA LEU A 138 16.71 -23.23 2.51
C LEU A 138 17.36 -23.40 3.89
N GLU A 139 18.41 -24.21 4.00
CA GLU A 139 19.19 -24.36 5.24
C GLU A 139 20.14 -23.19 5.52
N LYS A 140 20.42 -22.34 4.52
CA LYS A 140 20.96 -21.02 4.78
C LYS A 140 19.78 -20.06 4.84
N PRO A 141 19.34 -19.61 6.04
CA PRO A 141 18.41 -18.50 6.08
C PRO A 141 19.14 -17.34 5.41
N HIS A 142 18.69 -16.88 4.24
CA HIS A 142 19.02 -15.55 3.80
C HIS A 142 18.22 -14.60 4.69
N PRO A 143 18.81 -13.94 5.71
CA PRO A 143 18.07 -12.95 6.47
C PRO A 143 17.71 -11.78 5.55
N GLY A 144 16.46 -11.34 5.60
CA GLY A 144 16.00 -10.12 4.91
C GLY A 144 15.05 -10.36 3.74
N PHE A 145 15.04 -9.40 2.80
CA PHE A 145 14.01 -9.26 1.76
C PHE A 145 13.92 -10.44 0.78
N LEU A 146 15.03 -11.17 0.58
CA LEU A 146 15.11 -12.31 -0.34
C LEU A 146 14.53 -13.61 0.24
N SER A 147 13.93 -13.58 1.43
CA SER A 147 13.29 -14.76 2.03
C SER A 147 12.11 -15.28 1.18
N PRO A 148 11.91 -16.60 1.06
CA PRO A 148 10.72 -17.19 0.43
C PRO A 148 9.39 -16.69 0.99
N LYS A 149 9.36 -16.26 2.26
CA LYS A 149 8.15 -15.73 2.91
C LYS A 149 7.69 -14.38 2.33
N VAL A 150 8.61 -13.61 1.73
CA VAL A 150 8.31 -12.29 1.14
C VAL A 150 7.56 -12.42 -0.18
N PHE A 151 7.64 -13.58 -0.84
CA PHE A 151 7.02 -13.84 -2.14
C PHE A 151 5.52 -13.51 -2.17
N VAL A 152 4.76 -13.91 -1.14
CA VAL A 152 3.31 -13.66 -1.08
C VAL A 152 3.00 -12.16 -1.08
N TYR A 153 3.78 -11.36 -0.34
CA TYR A 153 3.62 -9.92 -0.28
C TYR A 153 4.01 -9.24 -1.60
N LEU A 154 4.99 -9.80 -2.32
CA LEU A 154 5.38 -9.34 -3.65
C LEU A 154 4.31 -9.61 -4.70
N VAL A 155 3.73 -10.81 -4.72
CA VAL A 155 2.62 -11.15 -5.61
C VAL A 155 1.42 -10.23 -5.31
N HIS A 156 1.12 -10.01 -4.03
CA HIS A 156 0.07 -9.07 -3.62
C HIS A 156 0.36 -7.65 -4.10
N ALA A 157 1.57 -7.13 -3.89
CA ALA A 157 1.99 -5.80 -4.32
C ALA A 157 1.90 -5.62 -5.84
N ALA A 158 2.37 -6.61 -6.61
CA ALA A 158 2.30 -6.60 -8.06
C ALA A 158 0.85 -6.65 -8.57
N GLY A 159 0.00 -7.46 -7.93
CA GLY A 159 -1.43 -7.51 -8.24
C GLY A 159 -2.14 -6.18 -7.96
N LEU A 160 -1.85 -5.54 -6.82
CA LEU A 160 -2.38 -4.21 -6.50
C LEU A 160 -1.87 -3.15 -7.49
N LEU A 161 -0.60 -3.19 -7.86
CA LEU A 161 -0.02 -2.27 -8.85
C LEU A 161 -0.69 -2.42 -10.21
N LEU A 162 -0.86 -3.66 -10.68
CA LEU A 162 -1.51 -3.96 -11.96
C LEU A 162 -2.98 -3.54 -11.95
N PHE A 163 -3.74 -3.98 -10.95
CA PHE A 163 -5.16 -3.64 -10.85
C PHE A 163 -5.37 -2.13 -10.68
N GLY A 164 -4.61 -1.49 -9.79
CA GLY A 164 -4.79 -0.08 -9.51
C GLY A 164 -4.31 0.82 -10.66
N SER A 165 -3.30 0.43 -11.43
CA SER A 165 -2.89 1.18 -12.62
C SER A 165 -3.86 1.05 -13.79
N LEU A 166 -4.53 -0.10 -13.94
CA LEU A 166 -5.46 -0.33 -15.04
C LEU A 166 -6.87 0.17 -14.74
N CYS A 167 -7.33 0.01 -13.49
CA CYS A 167 -8.73 0.14 -13.13
C CYS A 167 -9.01 1.21 -12.06
N MET A 168 -8.02 1.96 -11.59
CA MET A 168 -8.19 3.02 -10.59
C MET A 168 -7.44 4.29 -10.99
N HIS A 169 -7.78 5.39 -10.32
CA HIS A 169 -7.04 6.65 -10.46
C HIS A 169 -5.66 6.53 -9.82
N VAL A 170 -4.63 6.99 -10.54
CA VAL A 170 -3.23 6.87 -10.11
C VAL A 170 -2.94 7.61 -8.80
N GLN A 171 -3.72 8.64 -8.46
CA GLN A 171 -3.67 9.30 -7.15
C GLN A 171 -3.92 8.33 -5.98
N VAL A 172 -4.84 7.37 -6.14
CA VAL A 172 -5.20 6.41 -5.09
C VAL A 172 -4.19 5.26 -5.03
N LEU A 173 -3.48 5.00 -6.13
CA LEU A 173 -2.54 3.89 -6.27
C LEU A 173 -1.41 3.95 -5.22
N THR A 174 -0.79 5.12 -5.04
CA THR A 174 0.29 5.32 -4.06
C THR A 174 -0.18 4.99 -2.66
N ARG A 175 -1.36 5.49 -2.27
CA ARG A 175 -1.96 5.21 -0.96
C ARG A 175 -2.25 3.74 -0.79
N LEU A 176 -2.88 3.11 -1.78
CA LEU A 176 -3.23 1.69 -1.77
C LEU A 176 -1.97 0.83 -1.58
N LEU A 177 -0.90 1.09 -2.33
CA LEU A 177 0.36 0.35 -2.21
C LEU A 177 1.02 0.59 -0.85
N CYS A 178 1.11 1.84 -0.40
CA CYS A 178 1.73 2.18 0.89
C CYS A 178 0.97 1.64 2.10
N SER A 179 -0.37 1.47 2.01
CA SER A 179 -1.18 0.94 3.12
C SER A 179 -1.32 -0.58 3.10
N SER A 180 -1.32 -1.20 1.93
CA SER A 180 -1.72 -2.60 1.76
C SER A 180 -0.55 -3.55 1.55
N THR A 181 0.67 -3.05 1.37
CA THR A 181 1.86 -3.92 1.27
C THR A 181 3.08 -3.36 2.00
N PRO A 182 3.78 -4.20 2.79
CA PRO A 182 5.02 -3.80 3.44
C PRO A 182 6.21 -3.73 2.47
N VAL A 183 6.07 -4.21 1.23
CA VAL A 183 7.15 -4.26 0.23
C VAL A 183 7.73 -2.88 -0.05
N VAL A 184 6.87 -1.85 -0.07
CA VAL A 184 7.26 -0.45 -0.32
C VAL A 184 8.24 0.07 0.73
N TYR A 185 8.27 -0.53 1.93
CA TYR A 185 9.19 -0.16 3.00
C TYR A 185 10.36 -1.14 3.12
N TRP A 186 10.10 -2.45 3.00
CA TRP A 186 11.13 -3.47 3.14
C TRP A 186 12.18 -3.42 2.02
N PHE A 187 11.75 -3.15 0.78
CA PHE A 187 12.68 -3.13 -0.34
C PHE A 187 13.67 -1.94 -0.26
N PRO A 188 13.24 -0.69 0.00
CA PRO A 188 14.17 0.40 0.28
C PRO A 188 15.11 0.12 1.45
N ALA A 189 14.60 -0.47 2.55
CA ALA A 189 15.45 -0.85 3.68
C ALA A 189 16.54 -1.86 3.26
N HIS A 190 16.19 -2.83 2.42
CA HIS A 190 17.15 -3.79 1.86
C HIS A 190 18.19 -3.12 0.96
N LEU A 191 17.79 -2.15 0.12
CA LEU A 191 18.72 -1.38 -0.71
C LEU A 191 19.70 -0.58 0.15
N LEU A 192 19.21 0.12 1.17
CA LEU A 192 20.04 0.88 2.11
C LEU A 192 21.05 -0.03 2.82
N GLN A 193 20.62 -1.18 3.35
CA GLN A 193 21.50 -2.14 4.02
C GLN A 193 22.56 -2.75 3.09
N ASN A 194 22.22 -2.93 1.81
CA ASN A 194 23.14 -3.48 0.82
C ASN A 194 24.16 -2.45 0.31
N GLN A 195 23.78 -1.19 0.19
CA GLN A 195 24.62 -0.16 -0.42
C GLN A 195 25.47 0.61 0.60
N GLU A 196 25.04 0.68 1.85
CA GLU A 196 25.71 1.49 2.87
C GLU A 196 26.50 0.61 3.86
N PRO A 197 27.85 0.60 3.78
CA PRO A 197 28.67 -0.14 4.74
C PRO A 197 28.49 0.36 6.19
N LEU A 198 28.12 1.64 6.35
CA LEU A 198 27.80 2.24 7.65
C LEU A 198 26.66 1.52 8.37
N LEU A 199 25.66 1.00 7.65
CA LEU A 199 24.56 0.25 8.25
C LEU A 199 24.98 -1.19 8.58
N ARG A 200 25.76 -1.84 7.71
CA ARG A 200 26.27 -3.20 7.98
C ARG A 200 27.11 -3.27 9.24
N SER A 201 27.95 -2.27 9.49
CA SER A 201 28.80 -2.22 10.69
C SER A 201 28.03 -2.23 12.01
N VAL A 202 26.80 -1.69 12.02
CA VAL A 202 25.93 -1.66 13.22
C VAL A 202 25.36 -3.05 13.49
N ASP A 203 24.95 -3.79 12.46
CA ASP A 203 24.40 -5.15 12.61
C ASP A 203 25.46 -6.19 13.02
N THR A 204 26.73 -5.99 12.64
CA THR A 204 27.83 -6.91 12.99
C THR A 204 28.40 -6.75 14.39
N VAL A 205 28.12 -5.64 15.09
CA VAL A 205 28.61 -5.45 16.47
C VAL A 205 27.53 -5.93 17.44
N PRO A 206 27.77 -6.99 18.24
CA PRO A 206 26.83 -7.41 19.26
C PRO A 206 26.53 -6.24 20.19
N GLU A 207 25.25 -5.96 20.44
CA GLU A 207 24.76 -4.87 21.30
C GLU A 207 25.48 -4.82 22.66
N LYS A 208 25.85 -6.00 23.20
CA LYS A 208 26.63 -6.18 24.43
C LYS A 208 28.08 -5.68 24.39
N LEU A 209 28.68 -5.55 23.21
CA LEU A 209 30.07 -5.09 23.05
C LEU A 209 30.15 -3.56 22.88
N LEU A 210 29.07 -2.94 22.37
CA LEU A 210 28.98 -1.49 22.15
C LEU A 210 28.82 -0.71 23.47
N GLU A 211 28.08 -1.27 24.43
CA GLU A 211 27.94 -0.71 25.78
C GLU A 211 29.25 -0.76 26.58
N LYS A 212 30.10 -1.76 26.33
CA LYS A 212 31.33 -1.99 27.10
C LYS A 212 32.52 -1.13 26.64
N ASN A 213 32.51 -0.66 25.39
CA ASN A 213 33.67 0.00 24.76
C ASN A 213 33.49 1.53 24.55
N SER A 214 32.38 2.12 25.00
CA SER A 214 32.15 3.56 24.82
C SER A 214 32.66 4.35 26.03
N PRO A 215 33.61 5.30 25.87
CA PRO A 215 34.00 6.22 26.95
C PRO A 215 32.81 7.12 27.35
N PRO A 216 32.73 7.55 28.62
CA PRO A 216 31.61 8.33 29.13
C PRO A 216 31.59 9.71 28.46
N GLY A 217 30.75 9.87 27.42
CA GLY A 217 30.53 11.17 26.78
C GLY A 217 30.17 11.15 25.29
N GLN A 218 30.47 10.08 24.54
CA GLN A 218 30.09 10.00 23.12
C GLN A 218 28.90 9.06 22.92
N LYS A 219 27.69 9.58 23.08
CA LYS A 219 26.48 8.89 22.58
C LYS A 219 26.55 8.89 21.05
N ALA A 220 26.96 7.77 20.47
CA ALA A 220 26.74 7.50 19.05
C ALA A 220 25.27 7.80 18.71
N PRO A 221 24.95 8.43 17.57
CA PRO A 221 23.58 8.75 17.23
C PRO A 221 22.79 7.44 17.19
N ARG A 222 21.84 7.29 18.13
CA ARG A 222 21.04 6.08 18.35
C ARG A 222 20.20 5.68 17.12
N ASN A 223 20.10 6.58 16.14
CA ASN A 223 19.35 6.42 14.89
C ASN A 223 20.30 6.31 13.68
N CYS A 224 20.40 5.11 13.11
CA CYS A 224 21.22 4.81 11.94
C CYS A 224 20.86 5.66 10.71
N ILE A 225 19.58 6.00 10.56
CA ILE A 225 19.09 6.90 9.50
C ILE A 225 19.66 8.32 9.69
N MET A 226 19.73 8.82 10.92
CA MET A 226 20.27 10.16 11.18
C MET A 226 21.76 10.23 10.85
N LYS A 227 22.50 9.13 11.06
CA LYS A 227 23.90 9.01 10.64
C LYS A 227 24.06 9.07 9.12
N LEU A 228 23.14 8.49 8.36
CA LEU A 228 23.11 8.59 6.89
C LEU A 228 22.77 10.01 6.43
N LEU A 229 21.81 10.68 7.09
CA LEU A 229 21.44 12.05 6.77
C LEU A 229 22.58 13.04 7.03
N TYR A 230 23.31 12.88 8.14
CA TYR A 230 24.48 13.70 8.41
C TYR A 230 25.60 13.47 7.39
N ASN A 231 25.80 12.22 6.96
CA ASN A 231 26.78 11.82 5.95
C ASN A 231 26.21 11.77 4.53
N TRP A 232 25.22 12.60 4.20
CA TRP A 232 24.47 12.53 2.93
C TRP A 232 25.36 12.49 1.68
N ARG A 233 26.41 13.31 1.65
CA ARG A 233 27.35 13.40 0.51
C ARG A 233 28.20 12.14 0.31
N ALA A 234 28.38 11.34 1.35
CA ALA A 234 29.12 10.08 1.29
C ALA A 234 28.24 8.88 0.92
N CYS A 235 26.91 9.01 1.00
CA CYS A 235 25.96 7.93 0.69
C CYS A 235 25.92 7.63 -0.82
N SER A 236 25.50 6.43 -1.19
CA SER A 236 25.27 6.04 -2.58
C SER A 236 24.16 6.90 -3.24
N PRO A 237 24.16 7.08 -4.58
CA PRO A 237 23.12 7.85 -5.26
C PRO A 237 21.72 7.27 -5.06
N VAL A 238 21.59 5.94 -4.99
CA VAL A 238 20.32 5.26 -4.74
C VAL A 238 19.81 5.56 -3.33
N THR A 239 20.69 5.49 -2.32
CA THR A 239 20.36 5.87 -0.93
C THR A 239 19.86 7.32 -0.85
N ARG A 240 20.53 8.25 -1.54
CA ARG A 240 20.13 9.65 -1.60
C ARG A 240 18.76 9.81 -2.26
N CYS A 241 18.50 9.13 -3.37
CA CYS A 241 17.19 9.17 -4.04
C CYS A 241 16.07 8.65 -3.12
N ILE A 242 16.29 7.52 -2.46
CA ILE A 242 15.31 6.91 -1.54
C ILE A 242 15.01 7.83 -0.36
N LEU A 243 16.05 8.23 0.39
CA LEU A 243 15.88 9.10 1.55
C LEU A 243 15.30 10.45 1.18
N GLY A 244 15.75 11.02 0.05
CA GLY A 244 15.27 12.28 -0.48
C GLY A 244 13.79 12.20 -0.83
N TYR A 245 13.36 11.13 -1.50
CA TYR A 245 11.95 10.89 -1.78
C TYR A 245 11.11 10.83 -0.51
N PHE A 246 11.46 9.97 0.45
CA PHE A 246 10.68 9.82 1.69
C PHE A 246 10.63 11.11 2.52
N LEU A 247 11.76 11.81 2.66
CA LEU A 247 11.81 13.09 3.38
C LEU A 247 11.00 14.18 2.69
N THR A 248 11.11 14.29 1.37
CA THR A 248 10.36 15.29 0.61
C THR A 248 8.87 14.99 0.64
N TYR A 249 8.48 13.73 0.48
CA TYR A 249 7.08 13.32 0.56
C TYR A 249 6.47 13.59 1.94
N TRP A 250 7.23 13.30 3.01
CA TRP A 250 6.83 13.59 4.37
C TRP A 250 6.68 15.10 4.62
N LEU A 251 7.67 15.90 4.22
CA LEU A 251 7.65 17.35 4.40
C LEU A 251 6.50 17.99 3.62
N LEU A 252 6.35 17.61 2.35
CA LEU A 252 5.28 18.11 1.48
C LEU A 252 3.90 17.72 2.03
N GLY A 253 3.77 16.50 2.54
CA GLY A 253 2.55 16.06 3.19
C GLY A 253 2.23 16.82 4.46
N LEU A 254 3.22 17.13 5.29
CA LEU A 254 3.04 17.97 6.47
C LEU A 254 2.56 19.36 6.08
N LEU A 255 3.23 20.01 5.12
CA LEU A 255 2.89 21.36 4.66
C LEU A 255 1.48 21.43 4.09
N LEU A 256 1.11 20.48 3.22
CA LEU A 256 -0.20 20.47 2.57
C LEU A 256 -1.32 20.08 3.52
N HIS A 257 -1.06 19.15 4.44
CA HIS A 257 -2.02 18.77 5.47
C HIS A 257 -2.37 19.94 6.39
N CYS A 258 -1.38 20.73 6.83
CA CYS A 258 -1.61 21.92 7.63
C CYS A 258 -2.45 23.00 6.91
N ASN A 259 -2.50 22.96 5.57
CA ASN A 259 -3.31 23.87 4.75
C ASN A 259 -4.66 23.25 4.31
N PHE A 260 -5.06 22.10 4.88
CA PHE A 260 -6.28 21.37 4.52
C PHE A 260 -6.39 21.01 3.03
N LEU A 261 -5.25 20.94 2.34
CA LEU A 261 -5.21 20.52 0.95
C LEU A 261 -5.29 18.99 0.87
N PRO A 262 -5.93 18.44 -0.17
CA PRO A 262 -6.03 17.00 -0.37
C PRO A 262 -4.66 16.44 -0.79
N TRP A 263 -3.76 16.25 0.17
CA TRP A 263 -2.51 15.50 -0.01
C TRP A 263 -2.71 14.05 0.39
N THR A 264 -2.29 13.15 -0.48
CA THR A 264 -2.47 11.71 -0.33
C THR A 264 -1.23 11.00 0.14
#